data_AF-A0A831RXJ7-F1
#
_entry.id   AF-A0A831RXJ7-F1
#
_cell.length_a   1.000
_cell.length_b   1.000
_cell.length_c   1.000
_cell.angle_alpha   90.00
_cell.angle_beta   90.00
_cell.angle_gamma   90.00
#
_symmetry.space_group_name_H-M   'P 1'
#
loop_
_entity.id
_entity.type
_entity.pdbx_description
1 polymer ?
#
loop_
_entity_poly.entity_id
_entity_poly.type
_entity_poly.pdbx_seq_one_letter_code
_entity_poly.pdbx_strand_id
1 'polypeptide(L)' 'KEGDRVKRGQHISNMGVTNQGKALLYFEVRRYGKPVNPLAYLPRG' A
#
# COMPACT_ATOMS: atom_id res chain seq x y z
N LYS A 1 5.65 12.16 6.33
CA LYS A 1 6.02 13.17 5.32
C LYS A 1 6.95 12.53 4.29
N GLU A 2 7.08 13.14 3.12
CA GLU A 2 7.99 12.64 2.08
C GLU A 2 9.41 12.49 2.64
N GLY A 3 10.07 11.39 2.27
CA GLY A 3 11.41 11.05 2.79
C GLY A 3 11.43 10.38 4.17
N ASP A 4 10.29 10.23 4.85
CA ASP A 4 10.26 9.50 6.13
C ASP A 4 10.60 8.02 5.95
N ARG A 5 11.48 7.53 6.83
CA ARG A 5 11.74 6.09 6.96
C ARG A 5 10.59 5.44 7.74
N VAL A 6 9.96 4.43 7.16
CA VAL A 6 8.87 3.66 7.77
C VAL A 6 9.33 2.26 8.13
N LYS A 7 8.74 1.68 9.19
CA LYS A 7 8.99 0.29 9.60
C LYS A 7 7.80 -0.60 9.24
N ARG A 8 8.02 -1.92 9.12
CA ARG A 8 6.94 -2.89 8.91
C ARG A 8 5.89 -2.76 10.03
N GLY A 9 4.62 -2.68 9.65
CA GLY A 9 3.50 -2.55 10.59
C GLY A 9 3.25 -1.12 11.10
N GLN A 10 4.06 -0.14 10.70
CA GLN A 10 3.82 1.25 11.07
C GLN A 10 2.55 1.77 10.41
N HIS A 11 1.67 2.40 11.20
CA HIS A 11 0.52 3.13 10.70
C HIS A 11 1.00 4.42 10.00
N ILE A 12 0.76 4.51 8.69
CA ILE A 12 1.22 5.64 7.87
C ILE A 12 0.07 6.52 7.37
N SER A 13 -1.17 6.01 7.39
CA SER A 13 -2.37 6.76 6.98
C SER A 13 -3.63 5.96 7.30
N ASN A 14 -4.75 6.68 7.42
CA ASN A 14 -6.09 6.10 7.38
C ASN A 14 -6.51 5.86 5.91
N MET A 15 -7.43 4.90 5.68
CA MET A 15 -8.04 4.70 4.36
C MET A 15 -8.99 5.84 4.02
N GLY A 16 -8.92 6.32 2.77
CA GLY A 16 -9.89 7.26 2.22
C GLY A 16 -11.15 6.56 1.70
N VAL A 17 -12.22 7.35 1.51
CA VAL A 17 -13.45 6.91 0.85
C VAL A 17 -13.47 7.44 -0.58
N THR A 18 -13.88 6.59 -1.52
CA THR A 18 -14.12 7.01 -2.90
C THR A 18 -15.40 7.83 -3.01
N ASN A 19 -15.58 8.57 -4.10
CA ASN A 19 -16.82 9.32 -4.37
C ASN A 19 -18.08 8.43 -4.45
N GLN A 20 -17.90 7.10 -4.57
CA GLN A 20 -18.97 6.10 -4.53
C GLN A 20 -19.24 5.57 -3.11
N GLY A 21 -18.64 6.18 -2.07
CA GLY A 21 -18.81 5.82 -0.66
C GLY A 21 -18.05 4.57 -0.20
N LYS A 22 -17.30 3.92 -1.08
CA LYS A 22 -16.53 2.70 -0.74
C LYS A 22 -15.11 3.06 -0.32
N ALA A 23 -14.65 2.51 0.80
CA ALA A 23 -13.23 2.51 1.14
C ALA A 23 -12.49 1.58 0.16
N LEU A 24 -11.48 2.10 -0.51
CA LEU A 24 -10.66 1.34 -1.45
C LEU A 24 -9.19 1.68 -1.21
N LEU A 25 -8.36 0.64 -1.12
CA LEU A 25 -6.90 0.77 -1.06
C LEU A 25 -6.31 0.18 -2.33
N TYR A 26 -5.85 1.05 -3.24
CA TYR A 26 -5.02 0.64 -4.36
C TYR A 26 -3.54 0.79 -4.00
N PHE A 27 -2.75 -0.26 -4.20
CA PHE A 27 -1.30 -0.21 -4.01
C PHE A 27 -0.59 -1.04 -5.07
N GLU A 28 0.67 -0.68 -5.34
CA GLU A 28 1.54 -1.36 -6.29
C GLU A 28 2.87 -1.70 -5.62
N VAL A 29 3.41 -2.88 -5.93
CA VAL A 29 4.78 -3.26 -5.53
C VAL A 29 5.66 -3.18 -6.76
N ARG A 30 6.77 -2.44 -6.66
CA ARG A 30 7.79 -2.34 -7.71
C ARG A 30 9.11 -2.96 -7.28
N ARG A 31 9.78 -3.65 -8.20
CA ARG A 31 11.17 -4.07 -8.07
C ARG A 31 11.96 -3.57 -9.27
N TYR A 32 13.08 -2.87 -9.00
CA TYR A 32 13.89 -2.24 -10.04
C TYR A 32 13.06 -1.35 -10.99
N GLY A 33 12.09 -0.63 -10.43
CA GLY A 33 11.18 0.24 -11.19
C GLY A 33 10.05 -0.47 -11.96
N LYS A 34 10.06 -1.80 -12.06
CA LYS A 34 9.01 -2.57 -12.75
C LYS A 34 7.93 -3.05 -11.77
N PRO A 35 6.63 -2.94 -12.13
CA PRO A 35 5.56 -3.50 -11.32
C PRO A 35 5.66 -5.02 -11.29
N VAL A 36 5.40 -5.62 -10.13
CA VAL A 36 5.40 -7.07 -9.92
C VAL A 36 4.11 -7.50 -9.24
N ASN A 37 3.77 -8.79 -9.31
CA ASN A 37 2.58 -9.34 -8.64
C ASN A 37 2.63 -9.05 -7.12
N PRO A 38 1.72 -8.22 -6.57
CA PRO A 38 1.76 -7.83 -5.17
C PRO A 38 1.42 -8.98 -4.20
N LEU A 39 0.65 -9.98 -4.65
CA LEU A 39 0.19 -11.07 -3.78
C LEU A 39 1.33 -11.92 -3.22
N ALA A 40 2.49 -11.95 -3.91
CA ALA A 40 3.69 -12.62 -3.42
C ALA A 40 4.33 -11.92 -2.19
N TYR A 41 3.92 -10.68 -1.89
CA TYR A 41 4.47 -9.83 -0.82
C TYR A 41 3.46 -9.55 0.29
N LEU A 42 2.23 -10.02 0.14
CA LEU A 42 1.22 -9.90 1.17
C LEU A 42 1.40 -11.00 2.22
N PRO A 43 1.09 -10.72 3.49
CA PRO A 43 0.93 -11.77 4.49
C PRO A 43 -0.06 -12.80 3.95
N ARG A 44 0.30 -14.09 4.02
CA ARG A 44 -0.70 -15.15 3.91
C ARG A 44 -1.41 -15.15 5.26
N GLY A 45 -2.71 -14.94 5.25
CA GLY A 45 -3.55 -15.01 6.45
C GLY A 45 -3.49 -16.39 7.09
#